data_AF-A0A2N2AM79-F1
#
_entry.id   AF-A0A2N2AM79-F1
#
_cell.length_a   1.000
_cell.length_b   1.000
_cell.length_c   1.000
_cell.angle_alpha   90.00
_cell.angle_beta   90.00
_cell.angle_gamma   90.00
#
_symmetry.space_group_name_H-M   'P 1'
#
loop_
_entity.id
_entity.type
_entity.pdbx_description
1 polymer ?
#
loop_
_entity_poly.entity_id
_entity_poly.type
_entity_poly.pdbx_seq_one_letter_code
_entity_poly.pdbx_strand_id
1 'polypeptide(L)' 'MLQIGNKTAAINGRQKTLDTSPIIISQRTYFPLRLLPDIFAVKVNWDGAAQTAALVNK' A
#
# COMPACT_ATOMS: atom_id res chain seq x y z
N MET A 1 4.70 10.79 4.03
CA MET A 1 3.38 11.38 3.82
C MET A 1 2.70 10.74 2.62
N LEU A 2 1.47 10.24 2.84
CA LEU A 2 0.55 9.77 1.81
C LEU A 2 -0.47 10.90 1.55
N GLN A 3 -0.72 11.25 0.29
CA GLN A 3 -1.65 12.32 -0.08
C GLN A 3 -2.70 11.79 -1.07
N ILE A 4 -3.96 12.13 -0.84
CA ILE A 4 -5.08 11.75 -1.73
C ILE A 4 -4.87 12.36 -3.12
N GLY A 5 -5.14 11.57 -4.16
CA GLY A 5 -4.99 11.99 -5.56
C GLY A 5 -3.55 12.03 -6.08
N ASN A 6 -2.53 11.88 -5.22
CA ASN A 6 -1.13 11.90 -5.62
C ASN A 6 -0.58 10.48 -5.81
N LYS A 7 0.12 10.25 -6.93
CA LYS A 7 0.85 8.99 -7.19
C LYS A 7 2.23 8.95 -6.56
N THR A 8 2.67 10.00 -5.88
CA THR A 8 3.94 10.03 -5.15
C THR A 8 3.66 10.12 -3.66
N ALA A 9 4.32 9.26 -2.89
CA ALA A 9 4.25 9.26 -1.43
C ALA A 9 5.66 9.27 -0.84
N ALA A 10 5.83 9.97 0.29
CA ALA A 10 7.04 9.85 1.09
C ALA A 10 6.87 8.72 2.12
N ILE A 11 7.69 7.67 2.05
CA ILE A 11 7.67 6.54 2.98
C ILE A 11 9.04 6.48 3.65
N ASN A 12 9.09 6.57 4.98
CA ASN A 12 10.33 6.59 5.76
C ASN A 12 11.38 7.60 5.23
N GLY A 13 10.93 8.81 4.89
CA GLY A 13 11.80 9.87 4.36
C GLY A 13 12.21 9.73 2.88
N ARG A 14 11.81 8.67 2.18
CA ARG A 14 12.10 8.46 0.75
C ARG A 14 10.84 8.64 -0.09
N GLN A 15 10.97 9.30 -1.24
CA GLN A 15 9.86 9.34 -2.22
C GLN A 15 9.71 7.99 -2.92
N LYS A 16 8.46 7.57 -3.09
CA LYS A 16 8.08 6.36 -3.82
C LYS A 16 6.87 6.66 -4.70
N THR A 17 6.94 6.19 -5.94
CA THR A 17 5.81 6.22 -6.88
C THR A 17 4.89 5.05 -6.62
N LEU A 18 3.59 5.34 -6.63
CA LEU A 18 2.48 4.42 -6.40
C LEU A 18 1.88 3.99 -7.74
N ASP A 19 1.52 2.71 -7.86
CA ASP A 19 0.85 2.18 -9.04
C ASP A 19 -0.51 2.87 -9.29
N THR A 20 -1.22 3.19 -8.20
CA THR A 20 -2.45 3.99 -8.21
C THR A 20 -2.43 5.04 -7.09
N SER A 21 -3.07 6.18 -7.34
CA SER A 21 -3.21 7.23 -6.32
C SER A 21 -4.21 6.80 -5.25
N PRO A 22 -4.02 7.23 -3.98
CA PRO A 22 -5.01 7.01 -2.95
C PRO A 22 -6.30 7.78 -3.25
N ILE A 23 -7.43 7.16 -2.95
CA ILE A 23 -8.77 7.73 -3.18
C ILE A 23 -9.62 7.61 -1.92
N ILE A 24 -10.66 8.45 -1.82
CA ILE A 24 -11.66 8.35 -0.76
C ILE A 24 -12.94 7.80 -1.37
N ILE A 25 -13.47 6.72 -0.80
CA ILE A 25 -14.78 6.17 -1.12
C ILE A 25 -15.53 6.00 0.20
N SER A 26 -16.74 6.56 0.29
CA SER A 26 -17.59 6.44 1.49
C SER A 26 -16.86 6.76 2.80
N GLN A 27 -16.14 7.89 2.85
CA GLN A 27 -15.34 8.33 4.00
C GLN A 27 -14.18 7.40 4.41
N ARG A 28 -13.76 6.48 3.53
CA ARG A 28 -12.61 5.58 3.74
C ARG A 28 -11.56 5.82 2.68
N THR A 29 -10.30 5.84 3.11
CA THR A 29 -9.14 5.95 2.21
C THR A 29 -8.74 4.59 1.69
N TYR A 30 -8.69 4.45 0.37
CA TYR A 30 -8.19 3.29 -0.33
C TYR A 30 -6.84 3.63 -0.95
N PHE A 31 -5.88 2.72 -0.85
CA PHE A 31 -4.54 2.87 -1.39
C PHE A 31 -3.94 1.48 -1.72
N PRO A 32 -2.85 1.39 -2.51
CA PRO A 32 -2.28 0.12 -2.90
C PRO A 32 -1.79 -0.71 -1.70
N LEU A 33 -2.27 -1.96 -1.57
CA LEU A 33 -1.82 -2.92 -0.54
C LEU A 33 -0.31 -3.15 -0.56
N ARG A 34 0.30 -3.06 -1.75
CA ARG A 34 1.74 -3.28 -1.99
C ARG A 34 2.65 -2.30 -1.26
N LEU A 35 2.11 -1.25 -0.64
CA LEU A 35 2.88 -0.29 0.18
C LEU A 35 3.13 -0.78 1.60
N LEU A 36 2.35 -1.75 2.11
CA LEU A 36 2.48 -2.22 3.48
C LEU A 36 3.89 -2.73 3.83
N PRO A 37 4.61 -3.45 2.95
CA PRO A 37 5.99 -3.87 3.22
C PRO A 37 6.97 -2.73 3.50
N ASP A 38 6.78 -1.57 2.86
CA ASP A 38 7.66 -0.41 3.05
C ASP A 38 7.31 0.37 4.32
N ILE A 39 6.04 0.38 4.71
CA ILE A 39 5.53 1.15 5.85
C ILE A 39 5.73 0.38 7.16
N PHE A 40 5.37 -0.90 7.17
CA PHE A 40 5.26 -1.70 8.39
C PHE A 40 6.32 -2.80 8.52
N ALA A 41 7.32 -2.82 7.64
CA ALA A 41 8.37 -3.85 7.62
C ALA A 41 7.84 -5.29 7.55
N VAL A 42 6.67 -5.50 6.94
CA VAL A 42 6.06 -6.82 6.69
C VAL A 42 6.37 -7.32 5.28
N LYS A 43 5.96 -8.55 4.94
CA LYS A 43 5.90 -9.04 3.56
C LYS A 43 4.43 -9.31 3.20
N VAL A 44 4.08 -9.10 1.94
CA VAL A 44 2.78 -9.50 1.38
C VAL A 44 3.00 -10.79 0.61
N ASN A 45 2.38 -11.88 1.06
CA ASN A 45 2.33 -13.14 0.34
C ASN A 45 0.99 -13.24 -0.40
N TRP A 46 1.03 -13.57 -1.69
CA TRP A 46 -0.17 -13.75 -2.51
C TRP A 46 -0.38 -15.22 -2.82
N ASP A 47 -1.52 -15.77 -2.38
CA ASP A 47 -2.02 -17.06 -2.81
C ASP A 47 -3.03 -16.85 -3.96
N GLY A 48 -2.60 -17.17 -5.18
CA GLY A 48 -3.42 -17.01 -6.38
C GLY A 48 -4.57 -18.02 -6.47
N ALA A 49 -4.44 -19.21 -5.87
CA ALA A 49 -5.49 -20.22 -5.89
C ALA A 49 -6.62 -19.85 -4.92
N ALA A 50 -6.25 -19.37 -3.73
CA ALA A 50 -7.21 -18.90 -2.74
C ALA A 50 -7.63 -17.43 -2.90
N GLN A 51 -7.10 -16.73 -3.91
CA GLN A 51 -7.26 -15.27 -4.10
C GLN A 51 -7.03 -14.46 -2.81
N THR A 52 -6.06 -14.88 -2.01
CA THR A 52 -5.83 -14.36 -0.66
C THR A 52 -4.48 -13.68 -0.56
N ALA A 53 -4.48 -12.46 -0.02
CA ALA A 53 -3.26 -11.75 0.35
C ALA A 53 -3.04 -11.87 1.86
N ALA A 54 -1.90 -12.44 2.27
CA ALA A 54 -1.51 -12.58 3.67
C ALA A 54 -0.36 -11.63 4.01
N LEU A 55 -0.44 -10.99 5.18
CA LEU A 55 0.66 -10.23 5.75
C LEU A 55 1.47 -11.14 6.65
N VAL A 56 2.74 -11.32 6.34
CA VAL A 56 3.65 -12.14 7.13
C VAL A 56 4.77 -11.27 7.70
N ASN A 57 5.25 -11.61 8.88
CA ASN A 57 6.38 -10.90 9.47
C ASN A 57 7.62 -11.12 8.60
N LYS A 58 8.53 -10.14 8.59
CA LYS A 58 9.74 -10.23 7.75
C LYS A 58 10.68 -11.34 8.19
#